data_AF-A0AAW8KGB7-F1
#
_entry.id   AF-A0AAW8KGB7-F1
#
_cell.length_a   1.000
_cell.length_b   1.000
_cell.length_c   1.000
_cell.angle_alpha   90.00
_cell.angle_beta   90.00
_cell.angle_gamma   90.00
#
_symmetry.space_group_name_H-M   'P 1'
#
loop_
_entity.id
_entity.type
_entity.pdbx_description
1 polymer ?
#
loop_
_entity_poly.entity_id
_entity_poly.type
_entity_poly.pdbx_seq_one_letter_code
_entity_poly.pdbx_strand_id
1 'polypeptide(L)' 'RSHRNSNGNYQFLGIAYSQYAKLDFDFTKSVILNDRNSLAFHAAFGIGIPYGNSTILPYEKRYFAGGANSIRGW' A
#
# COMPACT_ATOMS: atom_id res chain seq x y z
N ARG A 1 -17.97 21.03 15.95
CA ARG A 1 -17.69 21.80 14.70
C ARG A 1 -16.33 21.34 14.18
N SER A 2 -16.22 20.77 12.97
CA SER A 2 -14.91 20.35 12.45
C SER A 2 -14.07 21.60 12.19
N HIS A 3 -12.91 21.72 12.84
CA HIS A 3 -11.99 22.82 12.60
C HIS A 3 -11.28 22.56 11.26
N ARG A 4 -11.49 23.45 10.29
CA ARG A 4 -10.74 23.47 9.02
C ARG A 4 -9.58 24.45 9.19
N ASN A 5 -8.39 24.11 8.68
CA ASN A 5 -7.26 25.04 8.68
C ASN A 5 -7.37 26.06 7.52
N SER A 6 -6.44 27.03 7.45
CA SER A 6 -6.34 28.05 6.40
C SER A 6 -6.30 27.52 4.96
N ASN A 7 -5.92 26.26 4.78
CA ASN A 7 -5.77 25.56 3.51
C ASN A 7 -7.00 24.67 3.20
N GLY A 8 -8.08 24.77 4.00
CA GLY A 8 -9.33 24.02 3.79
C GLY A 8 -9.33 22.59 4.32
N ASN A 9 -8.24 22.13 4.92
CA ASN A 9 -8.10 20.75 5.39
C ASN A 9 -8.78 20.53 6.74
N TYR A 10 -9.50 19.41 6.87
CA TYR A 10 -10.10 18.94 8.11
C TYR A 10 -9.02 18.51 9.12
N GLN A 11 -9.12 19.02 10.35
CA GLN A 11 -8.20 18.66 11.42
C GLN A 11 -8.93 17.93 12.54
N PHE A 12 -8.24 16.97 13.14
CA PHE A 12 -8.63 16.33 14.40
C PHE A 12 -7.54 16.65 15.43
N LEU A 13 -7.91 17.24 16.56
CA LEU A 13 -6.98 17.70 17.61
C LEU A 13 -5.87 18.64 17.10
N GLY A 14 -6.16 19.46 16.08
CA GLY A 14 -5.20 20.39 15.46
C GLY A 14 -4.27 19.77 14.40
N ILE A 15 -4.38 18.46 14.16
CA ILE A 15 -3.57 17.73 13.19
C ILE A 15 -4.42 17.43 11.95
N ALA A 16 -3.91 17.76 10.76
CA ALA A 16 -4.56 17.40 9.50
C ALA A 16 -4.38 15.90 9.26
N TYR A 17 -5.49 15.17 9.10
CA TYR A 17 -5.47 13.72 8.90
C TYR A 17 -5.57 13.36 7.41
N SER A 18 -4.80 12.37 6.98
CA SER A 18 -4.82 11.90 5.58
C SER A 18 -5.89 10.82 5.40
N GLN A 19 -6.82 11.06 4.48
CA GLN A 19 -7.86 10.11 4.11
C GLN A 19 -7.43 9.39 2.82
N TYR A 20 -7.43 8.06 2.85
CA TYR A 20 -7.08 7.23 1.70
C TYR A 20 -7.74 5.86 1.81
N ALA A 21 -8.04 5.28 0.65
CA ALA A 21 -8.43 3.89 0.52
C ALA A 21 -7.24 3.12 -0.05
N LYS A 22 -6.98 1.93 0.49
CA LYS A 22 -5.89 1.06 0.05
C LYS A 22 -6.44 -0.34 -0.12
N LEU A 23 -6.16 -0.95 -1.26
CA LEU A 23 -6.47 -2.33 -1.55
C LEU A 23 -5.17 -3.05 -1.88
N ASP A 24 -4.99 -4.21 -1.24
CA ASP A 24 -3.83 -5.06 -1.34
C ASP A 24 -4.28 -6.46 -1.73
N PHE A 25 -3.62 -7.05 -2.72
CA PHE A 25 -3.86 -8.41 -3.21
C PHE A 25 -2.54 -9.17 -3.23
N ASP A 26 -2.49 -10.29 -2.54
CA ASP A 26 -1.34 -11.20 -2.51
C ASP A 26 -1.79 -12.57 -2.99
N PHE A 27 -1.07 -13.10 -3.97
CA PHE A 27 -1.31 -14.42 -4.51
C PHE A 27 -0.02 -15.23 -4.53
N THR A 28 -0.04 -16.35 -3.79
CA THR A 28 1.07 -17.30 -3.74
C THR A 28 0.56 -18.69 -4.11
N LYS A 29 1.20 -19.34 -5.09
CA LYS A 29 0.86 -20.68 -5.54
C LYS A 29 2.12 -21.51 -5.72
N SER A 30 2.17 -22.66 -5.06
CA SER A 30 3.18 -23.68 -5.34
C SER A 30 2.56 -24.83 -6.12
N VAL A 31 3.21 -25.25 -7.20
CA VAL A 31 2.83 -26.40 -8.01
C VAL A 31 3.97 -27.40 -7.97
N ILE A 32 3.68 -28.61 -7.50
CA ILE A 32 4.62 -29.72 -7.52
C ILE A 32 4.50 -30.38 -8.89
N LEU A 33 5.57 -30.33 -9.69
CA LEU A 33 5.61 -30.95 -11.00
C LEU A 33 5.98 -32.43 -10.90
N ASN A 34 6.93 -32.79 -10.03
CA ASN A 34 7.44 -34.14 -9.79
C ASN A 34 8.02 -34.19 -8.36
N ASP A 35 8.41 -35.38 -7.87
CA ASP A 35 8.98 -35.59 -6.53
C ASP A 35 10.24 -34.74 -6.22
N ARG A 36 10.92 -34.25 -7.26
CA ARG A 36 12.09 -33.34 -7.15
C ARG A 36 11.81 -31.93 -7.70
N ASN A 37 10.73 -31.82 -8.48
CA ASN A 37 10.20 -30.66 -9.21
C ASN A 37 9.19 -29.81 -8.43
N SER A 38 9.50 -28.60 -7.97
CA SER A 38 8.45 -27.66 -7.54
C SER A 38 8.64 -26.26 -8.12
N LEU A 39 7.52 -25.62 -8.44
CA LEU A 39 7.46 -24.30 -9.03
C LEU A 39 6.61 -23.41 -8.11
N ALA A 40 7.22 -22.37 -7.56
CA ALA A 40 6.55 -21.40 -6.71
C ALA A 40 6.32 -20.09 -7.46
N PHE A 41 5.06 -19.68 -7.53
CA PHE A 41 4.61 -18.41 -8.06
C PHE A 41 4.20 -17.50 -6.92
N HIS A 42 4.61 -16.24 -7.00
CA HIS A 42 4.21 -15.19 -6.10
C HIS A 42 3.93 -13.93 -6.90
N ALA A 43 2.75 -13.35 -6.71
CA ALA A 43 2.31 -12.13 -7.36
C ALA A 43 1.60 -11.25 -6.33
N ALA A 44 2.05 -10.01 -6.19
CA ALA A 44 1.44 -9.02 -5.32
C ALA A 44 1.00 -7.81 -6.15
N PHE A 45 -0.20 -7.31 -5.87
CA PHE A 45 -0.79 -6.14 -6.49
C PHE A 45 -1.36 -5.22 -5.41
N GLY A 46 -1.20 -3.91 -5.57
CA GLY A 46 -1.71 -2.96 -4.61
C GLY A 46 -2.13 -1.66 -5.29
N ILE A 47 -3.26 -1.10 -4.86
CA ILE A 47 -3.75 0.20 -5.29
C ILE A 47 -4.04 1.07 -4.06
N GLY A 48 -3.63 2.35 -4.11
CA GLY A 48 -3.85 3.33 -3.05
C GLY A 48 -4.41 4.60 -3.64
N ILE A 49 -5.61 5.00 -3.21
CA ILE A 49 -6.31 6.18 -3.70
C ILE A 49 -6.52 7.14 -2.53
N PRO A 50 -5.83 8.30 -2.50
CA PRO A 50 -6.11 9.35 -1.52
C PRO A 50 -7.43 10.03 -1.89
N TYR A 51 -8.22 10.42 -0.89
CA TYR A 51 -9.49 11.10 -1.12
C TYR A 51 -9.75 12.18 -0.08
N GLY A 52 -10.53 13.20 -0.46
CA GLY A 52 -10.97 14.27 0.45
C GLY A 52 -9.84 15.17 0.92
N ASN A 53 -9.27 14.87 2.09
CA ASN A 53 -8.39 15.79 2.85
C ASN A 53 -6.90 15.72 2.47
N SER A 54 -6.53 14.78 1.60
CA SER A 54 -5.19 14.65 1.09
C SER A 54 -5.23 14.38 -0.41
N THR A 55 -4.38 15.07 -1.17
CA THR A 55 -4.19 14.84 -2.60
C THR A 55 -3.12 13.77 -2.87
N ILE A 56 -2.42 13.32 -1.84
CA ILE A 56 -1.31 12.38 -1.95
C ILE A 56 -1.35 11.35 -0.83
N LEU A 57 -0.93 10.11 -1.09
CA LEU A 57 -0.74 9.13 -0.02
C LEU A 57 0.42 9.58 0.89
N PRO A 58 0.27 9.51 2.23
CA PRO A 58 1.37 9.65 3.17
C PRO A 58 2.54 8.77 2.77
N TYR A 59 3.77 9.26 2.92
CA TYR A 59 4.97 8.58 2.44
C TYR A 59 5.07 7.14 2.98
N GLU A 60 4.74 6.95 4.25
CA GLU A 60 4.77 5.67 4.96
C GLU A 60 3.74 4.65 4.44
N LYS A 61 2.75 5.10 3.67
CA LYS A 61 1.66 4.27 3.13
C LYS A 61 1.80 4.00 1.64
N ARG A 62 2.83 4.54 1.00
CA ARG A 62 3.13 4.30 -0.42
C ARG A 62 3.69 2.90 -0.62
N TYR A 63 3.53 2.38 -1.83
CA TYR A 63 4.13 1.12 -2.23
C TYR A 63 5.60 1.32 -2.58
N PHE A 64 6.44 0.45 -2.03
CA PHE A 64 7.85 0.34 -2.35
C PHE A 64 8.09 -1.08 -2.85
N ALA A 65 8.95 -1.22 -3.86
CA ALA A 65 9.37 -2.51 -4.39
C ALA A 65 10.89 -2.61 -4.30
N GLY A 66 11.40 -3.80 -3.98
CA GLY A 66 12.84 -4.05 -3.79
C GLY A 66 13.21 -4.57 -2.41
N GLY A 67 14.38 -5.21 -2.32
CA GLY A 67 14.92 -5.79 -1.10
C GLY A 67 14.66 -7.30 -0.94
N ALA A 68 15.29 -7.90 0.07
CA ALA A 68 15.36 -9.36 0.25
C ALA A 68 13.99 -10.07 0.34
N ASN A 69 12.97 -9.34 0.83
CA ASN A 69 11.62 -9.82 1.07
C ASN A 69 10.61 -9.39 0.00
N SER A 70 11.06 -8.68 -1.04
CA SER A 70 10.24 -8.30 -2.19
C SER A 70 10.97 -8.79 -3.44
N ILE A 71 11.59 -7.87 -4.19
CA ILE A 71 12.40 -8.19 -5.37
C ILE A 71 13.86 -8.31 -4.91
N ARG A 72 14.32 -9.57 -4.76
CA ARG A 72 15.72 -9.87 -4.45
C ARG A 72 16.63 -9.42 -5.60
N GLY A 73 17.77 -8.82 -5.26
CA GLY A 73 18.78 -8.38 -6.24
C GLY A 73 18.54 -7.00 -6.85
N TRP A 74 17.65 -6.20 -6.26
CA TRP A 74 17.50 -4.76 -6.51
C TRP A 74 18.34 -3.98 -5.49
#